data_AF-A0A244EIX2-F1
#
_entry.id   AF-A0A244EIX2-F1
#
_cell.length_a   1.000
_cell.length_b   1.000
_cell.length_c   1.000
_cell.angle_alpha   90.00
_cell.angle_beta   90.00
_cell.angle_gamma   90.00
#
_symmetry.space_group_name_H-M   'P 1'
#
loop_
_entity.id
_entity.type
_entity.pdbx_description
1 polymer ?
#
loop_
_entity_poly.entity_id
_entity_poly.type
_entity_poly.pdbx_seq_one_letter_code
_entity_poly.pdbx_strand_id
1 'polypeptide(L)'
;MSLPPSRRAAGGPRQLFSTTRAERVALARQQFFEEGVRPSGLVGEQVIQSWMRCTRAHTDRGRLIAFDPVTPSRLHATLNRNHELLDAARAELQTMESSLAGTDSRVLLTDAQGVIVHVTHNPSAPAQPILCKTARLGVNIAESVVGTTAPGIVTCTGQACTVDGAEHYFDYLREMQCAAAPIRDVHGRLAAVLDITVEARPFGFDAASMVALYATTIENRLLLAQSADRLVLRFQASPGLLGTPLEALAGVGPDGSVEWLNAAGARLIGRLPESGPRDVERVFGLDLRTLLRLGRRDAAQPVRLASGLGVWLRARLQAPDGVDFRHAVGVTAAPGTSIPAIEPLLSDSPAPAVADDGTLRGHSRKLIEETLATHGGNISHAARQLRVSRGTLYRRLRSWQQDDPLGE
;
A
#
# COMPACT_ATOMS: atom_id res chain seq x y z
N MET A 1 37.23 -75.61 0.15
CA MET A 1 35.95 -75.00 -0.29
C MET A 1 35.44 -74.14 0.84
N SER A 2 35.72 -72.84 0.80
CA SER A 2 35.22 -71.88 1.81
C SER A 2 34.50 -70.76 1.07
N LEU A 3 33.20 -70.66 1.32
CA LEU A 3 32.29 -69.63 0.82
C LEU A 3 32.68 -68.24 1.38
N PRO A 4 32.39 -67.14 0.66
CA PRO A 4 32.78 -65.80 1.08
C PRO A 4 31.81 -65.25 2.16
N PRO A 5 32.25 -64.36 3.06
CA PRO A 5 31.36 -63.69 3.98
C PRO A 5 30.54 -62.60 3.28
N SER A 6 29.26 -62.61 3.62
CA SER A 6 28.17 -61.74 3.18
C SER A 6 28.44 -60.24 3.36
N ARG A 7 28.09 -59.45 2.35
CA ARG A 7 27.82 -58.01 2.45
C ARG A 7 26.74 -57.77 3.53
N ARG A 8 27.10 -57.11 4.63
CA ARG A 8 26.11 -56.46 5.51
C ARG A 8 25.91 -55.02 5.03
N ALA A 9 24.68 -54.75 4.60
CA ALA A 9 24.15 -53.41 4.42
C ALA A 9 24.16 -52.69 5.78
N ALA A 10 24.81 -51.52 5.84
CA ALA A 10 24.68 -50.58 6.95
C ALA A 10 23.72 -49.47 6.52
N GLY A 11 22.43 -49.80 6.44
CA GLY A 11 21.36 -48.81 6.41
C GLY A 11 21.16 -48.28 7.83
N GLY A 12 21.83 -47.18 8.17
CA GLY A 12 21.50 -46.41 9.37
C GLY A 12 20.06 -45.87 9.26
N PRO A 13 19.35 -45.67 10.39
CA PRO A 13 18.00 -45.11 10.36
C PRO A 13 18.03 -43.74 9.67
N ARG A 14 17.20 -43.54 8.65
CA ARG A 14 16.94 -42.22 8.06
C ARG A 14 16.59 -41.28 9.20
N GLN A 15 17.40 -40.23 9.41
CA GLN A 15 17.07 -39.18 10.38
C GLN A 15 15.74 -38.56 9.94
N LEU A 16 14.67 -38.90 10.65
CA LEU A 16 13.33 -38.52 10.23
C LEU A 16 13.08 -37.03 10.47
N PHE A 17 13.61 -36.43 11.55
CA PHE A 17 13.46 -34.98 11.80
C PHE A 17 14.58 -34.43 12.71
N SER A 18 15.61 -33.86 12.09
CA SER A 18 16.42 -32.77 12.65
C SER A 18 17.16 -32.03 11.53
N THR A 19 16.44 -31.55 10.52
CA THR A 19 17.02 -30.73 9.45
C THR A 19 17.02 -29.27 9.84
N THR A 20 18.19 -28.67 10.01
CA THR A 20 18.37 -27.21 10.09
C THR A 20 17.72 -26.53 8.87
N ARG A 21 17.42 -25.22 8.97
CA ARG A 21 16.87 -24.48 7.83
C ARG A 21 17.78 -24.60 6.60
N ALA A 22 19.09 -24.50 6.79
CA ALA A 22 20.09 -24.65 5.73
C ALA A 22 20.02 -26.03 5.05
N GLU A 23 19.91 -27.12 5.81
CA GLU A 23 19.79 -28.47 5.25
C GLU A 23 18.49 -28.67 4.47
N ARG A 24 17.37 -28.11 4.96
CA ARG A 24 16.08 -28.16 4.23
C ARG A 24 16.17 -27.44 2.89
N VAL A 25 16.77 -26.25 2.87
CA VAL A 25 16.96 -25.48 1.63
C VAL A 25 17.92 -26.20 0.68
N ALA A 26 18.99 -26.80 1.19
CA ALA A 26 19.92 -27.59 0.38
C ALA A 26 19.21 -28.79 -0.28
N LEU A 27 18.41 -29.54 0.48
CA LEU A 27 17.59 -30.63 -0.06
C LEU A 27 16.57 -30.11 -1.09
N ALA A 28 15.95 -28.95 -0.83
CA ALA A 28 15.02 -28.34 -1.77
C ALA A 28 15.69 -27.97 -3.10
N ARG A 29 16.92 -27.44 -3.04
CA ARG A 29 17.71 -27.13 -4.23
C ARG A 29 18.08 -28.38 -5.01
N GLN A 30 18.52 -29.44 -4.34
CA GLN A 30 18.83 -30.73 -4.98
C GLN A 30 17.59 -31.27 -5.71
N GLN A 31 16.46 -31.37 -5.01
CA GLN A 31 15.22 -31.85 -5.60
C GLN A 31 14.80 -31.02 -6.81
N PHE A 32 14.80 -29.70 -6.69
CA PHE A 32 14.31 -28.82 -7.74
C PHE A 32 15.26 -28.72 -8.95
N PHE A 33 16.54 -28.48 -8.71
CA PHE A 33 17.50 -28.15 -9.78
C PHE A 33 18.21 -29.36 -10.38
N GLU A 34 18.34 -30.46 -9.64
CA GLU A 34 19.07 -31.66 -10.09
C GLU A 34 18.12 -32.81 -10.42
N GLU A 35 17.10 -33.03 -9.58
CA GLU A 35 16.18 -34.16 -9.73
C GLU A 35 14.90 -33.80 -10.51
N GLY A 36 14.64 -32.51 -10.74
CA GLY A 36 13.42 -32.03 -11.41
C GLY A 36 12.13 -32.26 -10.58
N VAL A 37 12.27 -32.51 -9.28
CA VAL A 37 11.18 -32.77 -8.34
C VAL A 37 10.80 -31.48 -7.62
N ARG A 38 9.51 -31.21 -7.51
CA ARG A 38 9.00 -30.05 -6.78
C ARG A 38 9.25 -30.21 -5.26
N PRO A 39 9.98 -29.30 -4.59
CA PRO A 39 10.39 -29.45 -3.19
C PRO A 39 9.34 -28.93 -2.19
N SER A 40 8.09 -29.39 -2.34
CA SER A 40 6.97 -28.94 -1.52
C SER A 40 7.19 -29.21 -0.02
N GLY A 41 6.98 -28.17 0.80
CA GLY A 41 7.15 -28.25 2.26
C GLY A 41 8.58 -28.05 2.77
N LEU A 42 9.58 -28.01 1.89
CA LEU A 42 10.98 -27.74 2.28
C LEU A 42 11.30 -26.24 2.32
N VAL A 43 10.72 -25.47 1.40
CA VAL A 43 10.81 -24.01 1.29
C VAL A 43 9.44 -23.40 1.01
N GLY A 44 9.32 -22.08 1.13
CA GLY A 44 8.06 -21.38 0.87
C GLY A 44 7.60 -21.53 -0.59
N GLU A 45 6.28 -21.63 -0.79
CA GLU A 45 5.67 -21.76 -2.12
C GLU A 45 6.08 -20.62 -3.07
N GLN A 46 6.18 -19.40 -2.54
CA GLN A 46 6.62 -18.22 -3.30
C GLN A 46 8.05 -18.36 -3.84
N VAL A 47 8.95 -19.01 -3.09
CA VAL A 47 10.33 -19.31 -3.49
C VAL A 47 10.34 -20.34 -4.62
N ILE A 48 9.56 -21.42 -4.51
CA ILE A 48 9.45 -22.44 -5.56
C ILE A 48 8.96 -21.82 -6.86
N GLN A 49 7.90 -21.00 -6.80
CA GLN A 49 7.35 -20.33 -7.98
C GLN A 49 8.35 -19.33 -8.58
N SER A 50 9.15 -18.67 -7.74
CA SER A 50 10.24 -17.80 -8.19
C SER A 50 11.33 -18.61 -8.91
N TRP A 51 11.79 -19.71 -8.33
CA TRP A 51 12.76 -20.59 -8.99
C TRP A 51 12.26 -21.07 -10.36
N MET A 52 10.98 -21.45 -10.48
CA MET A 52 10.37 -21.83 -11.75
C MET A 52 10.41 -20.71 -12.81
N ARG A 53 10.18 -19.46 -12.42
CA ARG A 53 10.29 -18.31 -13.34
C ARG A 53 11.75 -18.04 -13.71
N CYS A 54 12.65 -18.06 -12.72
CA CYS A 54 14.08 -17.84 -12.92
C CYS A 54 14.72 -18.90 -13.84
N THR A 55 14.35 -20.17 -13.73
CA THR A 55 14.86 -21.25 -14.61
C THR A 55 14.45 -21.07 -16.06
N ARG A 56 13.33 -20.39 -16.33
CA ARG A 56 12.93 -20.04 -17.71
C ARG A 56 13.75 -18.88 -18.28
N ALA A 57 14.24 -17.99 -17.42
CA ALA A 57 14.95 -16.77 -17.80
C ALA A 57 16.48 -16.92 -17.78
N HIS A 58 17.01 -17.88 -17.01
CA HIS A 58 18.43 -18.02 -16.72
C HIS A 58 18.89 -19.48 -16.85
N THR A 59 19.93 -19.69 -17.64
CA THR A 59 20.51 -21.02 -17.90
C THR A 59 21.69 -21.37 -16.98
N ASP A 60 22.35 -20.37 -16.38
CA ASP A 60 23.53 -20.56 -15.52
C ASP A 60 23.33 -19.91 -14.15
N ARG A 61 23.33 -20.71 -13.08
CA ARG A 61 23.17 -20.28 -11.68
C ARG A 61 24.47 -19.79 -11.04
N GLY A 62 25.62 -20.17 -11.58
CA GLY A 62 26.95 -19.78 -11.09
C GLY A 62 27.41 -18.43 -11.63
N ARG A 63 26.68 -17.85 -12.58
CA ARG A 63 26.97 -16.55 -13.18
C ARG A 63 27.07 -15.45 -12.10
N LEU A 64 28.08 -14.59 -12.24
CA LEU A 64 28.17 -13.35 -11.48
C LEU A 64 27.14 -12.30 -11.96
N ILE A 65 26.53 -11.63 -11.00
CA ILE A 65 25.57 -10.55 -11.25
C ILE A 65 26.33 -9.21 -11.24
N ALA A 66 26.16 -8.42 -12.30
CA ALA A 66 26.88 -7.16 -12.46
C ALA A 66 26.30 -6.01 -11.61
N PHE A 67 25.00 -6.07 -11.26
CA PHE A 67 24.27 -5.00 -10.57
C PHE A 67 24.41 -3.65 -11.25
N ASP A 68 24.28 -3.64 -12.57
CA ASP A 68 24.43 -2.41 -13.34
C ASP A 68 23.27 -1.44 -13.04
N PRO A 69 23.56 -0.17 -12.75
CA PRO A 69 22.53 0.84 -12.68
C PRO A 69 21.91 1.05 -14.07
N VAL A 70 20.63 1.38 -14.09
CA VAL A 70 19.97 1.88 -15.29
C VAL A 70 20.66 3.16 -15.78
N THR A 71 20.44 3.51 -17.04
CA THR A 71 21.00 4.74 -17.62
C THR A 71 20.58 5.97 -16.79
N PRO A 72 21.41 7.05 -16.74
CA PRO A 72 21.07 8.26 -15.99
C PRO A 72 19.71 8.86 -16.36
N SER A 73 19.37 8.87 -17.66
CA SER A 73 18.06 9.35 -18.14
C SER A 73 16.90 8.48 -17.62
N ARG A 74 17.09 7.15 -17.57
CA ARG A 74 16.09 6.23 -17.01
C ARG A 74 15.95 6.42 -15.50
N LEU A 75 17.05 6.60 -14.78
CA LEU A 75 17.03 6.88 -13.34
C LEU A 75 16.28 8.18 -13.05
N HIS A 76 16.61 9.27 -13.74
CA HIS A 76 15.93 10.55 -13.56
C HIS A 76 14.42 10.45 -13.84
N ALA A 77 14.03 9.78 -14.93
CA ALA A 77 12.63 9.52 -15.24
C ALA A 77 11.95 8.67 -14.16
N THR A 78 12.62 7.64 -13.64
CA THR A 78 12.12 6.82 -12.53
C THR A 78 11.93 7.64 -11.25
N LEU A 79 12.91 8.45 -10.84
CA LEU A 79 12.79 9.30 -9.65
C LEU A 79 11.63 10.30 -9.78
N ASN A 80 11.49 10.94 -10.95
CA ASN A 80 10.40 11.89 -11.20
C ASN A 80 9.02 11.22 -11.16
N ARG A 81 8.87 10.03 -11.76
CA ARG A 81 7.60 9.29 -11.69
C ARG A 81 7.23 8.86 -10.26
N ASN A 82 8.22 8.68 -9.39
CA ASN A 82 8.04 8.21 -8.03
C ASN A 82 8.17 9.33 -6.97
N HIS A 83 8.11 10.60 -7.35
CA HIS A 83 8.35 11.71 -6.42
C HIS A 83 7.37 11.74 -5.23
N GLU A 84 6.06 11.55 -5.46
CA GLU A 84 5.06 11.47 -4.39
C GLU A 84 5.32 10.32 -3.41
N LEU A 85 5.74 9.15 -3.92
CA LEU A 85 6.16 8.02 -3.10
C LEU A 85 7.38 8.37 -2.25
N LEU A 86 8.41 8.97 -2.87
CA LEU A 86 9.63 9.34 -2.16
C LEU A 86 9.36 10.38 -1.07
N ASP A 87 8.45 11.33 -1.31
CA ASP A 87 8.03 12.31 -0.33
C ASP A 87 7.21 11.67 0.81
N ALA A 88 6.27 10.77 0.49
CA ALA A 88 5.52 10.01 1.49
C ALA A 88 6.41 9.11 2.36
N ALA A 89 7.48 8.55 1.78
CA ALA A 89 8.38 7.62 2.44
C ALA A 89 9.49 8.31 3.26
N ARG A 90 9.84 9.56 2.94
CA ARG A 90 11.05 10.25 3.45
C ARG A 90 11.26 10.13 4.96
N ALA A 91 10.26 10.53 5.75
CA ALA A 91 10.40 10.54 7.21
C ALA A 91 10.45 9.13 7.83
N GLU A 92 9.74 8.17 7.23
CA GLU A 92 9.77 6.77 7.67
C GLU A 92 11.11 6.12 7.38
N LEU A 93 11.67 6.35 6.18
CA LEU A 93 12.99 5.85 5.81
C LEU A 93 14.09 6.41 6.73
N GLN A 94 14.02 7.68 7.11
CA GLN A 94 14.95 8.29 8.07
C GLN A 94 14.84 7.69 9.47
N THR A 95 13.61 7.42 9.93
CA THR A 95 13.37 6.80 11.24
C THR A 95 13.84 5.35 11.24
N MET A 96 13.63 4.64 10.14
CA MET A 96 14.09 3.28 9.94
C MET A 96 15.63 3.20 9.89
N GLU A 97 16.28 4.12 9.17
CA GLU A 97 17.74 4.26 9.17
C GLU A 97 18.30 4.46 10.57
N SER A 98 17.67 5.35 11.35
CA SER A 98 18.05 5.61 12.75
C SER A 98 17.84 4.39 13.65
N SER A 99 16.75 3.65 13.45
CA SER A 99 16.42 2.44 14.23
C SER A 99 17.35 1.26 13.92
N LEU A 100 17.89 1.21 12.71
CA LEU A 100 18.81 0.17 12.25
C LEU A 100 20.29 0.56 12.41
N ALA A 101 20.56 1.77 12.90
CA ALA A 101 21.91 2.23 13.17
C ALA A 101 22.62 1.27 14.14
N GLY A 102 23.83 0.86 13.79
CA GLY A 102 24.60 -0.14 14.55
C GLY A 102 24.29 -1.60 14.22
N THR A 103 23.33 -1.87 13.33
CA THR A 103 23.17 -3.20 12.70
C THR A 103 23.92 -3.28 11.37
N ASP A 104 24.08 -4.48 10.84
CA ASP A 104 24.67 -4.70 9.51
C ASP A 104 23.63 -4.55 8.37
N SER A 105 22.42 -4.07 8.68
CA SER A 105 21.31 -4.00 7.72
C SER A 105 21.39 -2.81 6.77
N ARG A 106 20.82 -2.99 5.58
CA ARG A 106 20.55 -1.95 4.57
C ARG A 106 19.07 -1.93 4.27
N VAL A 107 18.51 -0.72 4.11
CA VAL A 107 17.14 -0.54 3.63
C VAL A 107 17.18 -0.07 2.20
N LEU A 108 16.41 -0.76 1.36
CA LEU A 108 16.26 -0.46 -0.06
C LEU A 108 14.78 -0.15 -0.33
N LEU A 109 14.52 0.89 -1.11
CA LEU A 109 13.20 1.12 -1.71
C LEU A 109 13.35 0.99 -3.22
N THR A 110 12.51 0.17 -3.83
CA THR A 110 12.43 0.03 -5.30
C THR A 110 11.15 0.63 -5.85
N ASP A 111 11.17 1.08 -7.09
CA ASP A 111 9.94 1.31 -7.85
C ASP A 111 9.25 -0.03 -8.19
N ALA A 112 8.04 0.05 -8.74
CA ALA A 112 7.27 -1.12 -9.15
C ALA A 112 7.91 -1.98 -10.25
N GLN A 113 9.04 -1.56 -10.84
CA GLN A 113 9.80 -2.31 -11.83
C GLN A 113 11.10 -2.91 -11.26
N GLY A 114 11.36 -2.74 -9.96
CA GLY A 114 12.55 -3.26 -9.29
C GLY A 114 13.79 -2.35 -9.40
N VAL A 115 13.65 -1.10 -9.85
CA VAL A 115 14.76 -0.13 -9.85
C VAL A 115 14.86 0.51 -8.47
N ILE A 116 16.04 0.47 -7.86
CA ILE A 116 16.28 1.09 -6.55
C ILE A 116 16.18 2.62 -6.66
N VAL A 117 15.29 3.21 -5.86
CA VAL A 117 15.01 4.65 -5.78
C VAL A 117 15.41 5.27 -4.45
N HIS A 118 15.70 4.46 -3.42
CA HIS A 118 16.29 4.92 -2.16
C HIS A 118 17.17 3.83 -1.56
N VAL A 119 18.23 4.24 -0.87
CA VAL A 119 19.15 3.37 -0.12
C VAL A 119 19.55 4.09 1.16
N THR A 120 19.52 3.39 2.30
CA THR A 120 20.04 3.93 3.56
C THR A 120 21.57 3.80 3.66
N HIS A 121 22.18 4.79 4.32
CA HIS A 121 23.60 4.84 4.53
C HIS A 121 23.96 4.11 5.82
N ASN A 122 24.92 3.21 5.74
CA ASN A 122 25.52 2.52 6.87
C ASN A 122 27.04 2.56 6.68
N PRO A 123 27.68 3.71 6.95
CA PRO A 123 29.11 3.92 6.69
C PRO A 123 30.00 3.12 7.64
N SER A 124 29.48 2.73 8.81
CA SER A 124 30.21 1.96 9.83
C SER A 124 30.06 0.44 9.66
N ALA A 125 29.30 -0.01 8.65
CA ALA A 125 29.13 -1.42 8.38
C ALA A 125 30.48 -2.09 8.07
N PRO A 126 30.68 -3.36 8.50
CA PRO A 126 31.80 -4.18 8.05
C PRO A 126 31.79 -4.33 6.52
N ALA A 127 32.85 -4.93 5.96
CA ALA A 127 32.93 -5.15 4.52
C ALA A 127 31.73 -5.98 4.02
N GLN A 128 30.89 -5.37 3.18
CA GLN A 128 29.71 -5.97 2.57
C GLN A 128 29.87 -5.95 1.04
N PRO A 129 30.70 -6.84 0.46
CA PRO A 129 31.08 -6.78 -0.95
C PRO A 129 29.91 -6.92 -1.93
N ILE A 130 28.85 -7.65 -1.56
CA ILE A 130 27.64 -7.77 -2.37
C ILE A 130 26.81 -6.50 -2.23
N LEU A 131 26.45 -6.10 -1.00
CA LEU A 131 25.61 -4.92 -0.78
C LEU A 131 26.24 -3.63 -1.28
N CYS A 132 27.55 -3.46 -1.18
CA CYS A 132 28.24 -2.29 -1.76
C CYS A 132 28.01 -2.17 -3.28
N LYS A 133 27.79 -3.28 -3.98
CA LYS A 133 27.46 -3.30 -5.42
C LYS A 133 25.97 -3.17 -5.67
N THR A 134 25.12 -3.79 -4.86
CA THR A 134 23.66 -3.82 -5.08
C THR A 134 22.96 -2.57 -4.58
N ALA A 135 23.31 -2.07 -3.39
CA ALA A 135 22.66 -0.99 -2.67
C ALA A 135 23.09 0.37 -3.23
N ARG A 136 22.76 0.63 -4.50
CA ARG A 136 23.02 1.89 -5.20
C ARG A 136 21.77 2.33 -5.95
N LEU A 137 21.55 3.63 -6.00
CA LEU A 137 20.45 4.22 -6.76
C LEU A 137 20.54 3.80 -8.23
N GLY A 138 19.40 3.42 -8.80
CA GLY A 138 19.26 3.01 -10.19
C GLY A 138 19.63 1.56 -10.48
N VAL A 139 20.22 0.80 -9.54
CA VAL A 139 20.43 -0.63 -9.74
C VAL A 139 19.09 -1.32 -9.90
N ASN A 140 18.97 -2.16 -10.93
CA ASN A 140 17.76 -2.95 -11.17
C ASN A 140 17.89 -4.32 -10.49
N ILE A 141 17.04 -4.57 -9.51
CA ILE A 141 16.96 -5.82 -8.74
C ILE A 141 15.67 -6.60 -9.03
N ALA A 142 15.06 -6.39 -10.21
CA ALA A 142 13.96 -7.20 -10.67
C ALA A 142 14.34 -8.69 -10.72
N GLU A 143 13.36 -9.57 -10.49
CA GLU A 143 13.55 -11.03 -10.47
C GLU A 143 14.18 -11.55 -11.78
N SER A 144 13.84 -10.96 -12.92
CA SER A 144 14.41 -11.32 -14.23
C SER A 144 15.87 -10.90 -14.43
N VAL A 145 16.45 -10.13 -13.49
CA VAL A 145 17.82 -9.61 -13.56
C VAL A 145 18.70 -10.27 -12.51
N VAL A 146 18.22 -10.33 -11.27
CA VAL A 146 19.00 -10.80 -10.10
C VAL A 146 18.48 -12.13 -9.54
N GLY A 147 17.51 -12.74 -10.22
CA GLY A 147 16.90 -13.99 -9.80
C GLY A 147 16.03 -13.82 -8.56
N THR A 148 15.83 -14.94 -7.86
CA THR A 148 15.02 -14.99 -6.64
C THR A 148 15.67 -14.15 -5.54
N THR A 149 15.01 -13.05 -5.20
CA THR A 149 15.28 -12.18 -4.06
C THR A 149 13.93 -11.83 -3.42
N ALA A 150 13.91 -11.42 -2.15
CA ALA A 150 12.65 -10.97 -1.52
C ALA A 150 11.98 -9.83 -2.33
N PRO A 151 12.67 -8.74 -2.71
CA PRO A 151 12.05 -7.68 -3.50
C PRO A 151 11.57 -8.16 -4.89
N GLY A 152 12.29 -9.09 -5.52
CA GLY A 152 11.87 -9.71 -6.78
C GLY A 152 10.56 -10.50 -6.65
N ILE A 153 10.45 -11.35 -5.62
CA ILE A 153 9.22 -12.10 -5.33
C ILE A 153 8.05 -11.16 -5.03
N VAL A 154 8.26 -10.15 -4.18
CA VAL A 154 7.19 -9.19 -3.84
C VAL A 154 6.74 -8.42 -5.07
N THR A 155 7.65 -8.05 -5.97
CA THR A 155 7.29 -7.40 -7.24
C THR A 155 6.34 -8.27 -8.07
N CYS A 156 6.56 -9.58 -8.12
CA CYS A 156 5.73 -10.50 -8.90
C CYS A 156 4.42 -10.90 -8.20
N THR A 157 4.41 -10.96 -6.87
CA THR A 157 3.28 -11.52 -6.10
C THR A 157 2.41 -10.45 -5.43
N GLY A 158 2.96 -9.26 -5.21
CA GLY A 158 2.33 -8.21 -4.39
C GLY A 158 2.13 -8.63 -2.93
N GLN A 159 2.86 -9.63 -2.44
CA GLN A 159 2.79 -10.16 -1.08
C GLN A 159 4.16 -10.03 -0.40
N ALA A 160 4.17 -9.69 0.89
CA ALA A 160 5.41 -9.66 1.67
C ALA A 160 6.04 -11.06 1.77
N CYS A 161 7.37 -11.12 1.77
CA CYS A 161 8.11 -12.38 1.87
C CYS A 161 9.51 -12.19 2.45
N THR A 162 10.13 -13.29 2.83
CA THR A 162 11.55 -13.37 3.18
C THR A 162 12.25 -14.38 2.28
N VAL A 163 13.51 -14.10 1.98
CA VAL A 163 14.39 -15.00 1.23
C VAL A 163 15.72 -15.07 1.98
N ASP A 164 16.13 -16.28 2.31
CA ASP A 164 17.27 -16.54 3.19
C ASP A 164 18.29 -17.46 2.55
N GLY A 165 19.52 -16.98 2.44
CA GLY A 165 20.69 -17.72 2.01
C GLY A 165 20.48 -18.43 0.68
N ALA A 166 20.53 -19.76 0.69
CA ALA A 166 20.41 -20.59 -0.51
C ALA A 166 18.98 -20.64 -1.11
N GLU A 167 18.00 -19.94 -0.52
CA GLU A 167 16.72 -19.65 -1.18
C GLU A 167 16.89 -18.71 -2.37
N HIS A 168 17.95 -17.89 -2.37
CA HIS A 168 18.32 -17.10 -3.54
C HIS A 168 18.65 -17.99 -4.75
N TYR A 169 18.27 -17.54 -5.94
CA TYR A 169 18.44 -18.36 -7.15
C TYR A 169 19.92 -18.55 -7.49
N PHE A 170 20.64 -17.43 -7.60
CA PHE A 170 22.07 -17.40 -7.92
C PHE A 170 22.91 -17.68 -6.67
N ASP A 171 23.92 -18.54 -6.82
CA ASP A 171 24.80 -18.92 -5.71
C ASP A 171 25.61 -17.73 -5.18
N TYR A 172 25.81 -16.70 -6.00
CA TYR A 172 26.46 -15.44 -5.61
C TYR A 172 25.72 -14.71 -4.47
N LEU A 173 24.41 -14.93 -4.31
CA LEU A 173 23.58 -14.26 -3.29
C LEU A 173 23.31 -15.14 -2.05
N ARG A 174 23.97 -16.30 -1.92
CA ARG A 174 23.74 -17.24 -0.81
C ARG A 174 24.08 -16.70 0.58
N GLU A 175 24.82 -15.60 0.67
CA GLU A 175 25.18 -14.95 1.94
C GLU A 175 24.19 -13.84 2.32
N MET A 176 23.18 -13.62 1.48
CA MET A 176 22.17 -12.58 1.68
C MET A 176 20.98 -13.13 2.46
N GLN A 177 20.40 -12.27 3.29
CA GLN A 177 19.07 -12.48 3.85
C GLN A 177 18.25 -11.21 3.62
N CYS A 178 17.06 -11.37 3.03
CA CYS A 178 16.19 -10.27 2.63
C CYS A 178 14.80 -10.45 3.23
N ALA A 179 14.18 -9.34 3.63
CA ALA A 179 12.79 -9.26 4.04
C ALA A 179 12.16 -8.07 3.33
N ALA A 180 11.08 -8.31 2.57
CA ALA A 180 10.48 -7.28 1.75
C ALA A 180 8.95 -7.25 1.88
N ALA A 181 8.37 -6.05 1.71
CA ALA A 181 6.95 -5.82 1.76
C ALA A 181 6.49 -4.83 0.67
N PRO A 182 5.29 -5.03 0.10
CA PRO A 182 4.75 -4.18 -0.95
C PRO A 182 4.22 -2.86 -0.40
N ILE A 183 4.27 -1.83 -1.24
CA ILE A 183 3.58 -0.54 -1.05
C ILE A 183 2.68 -0.34 -2.26
N ARG A 184 1.39 -0.09 -2.05
CA ARG A 184 0.39 0.08 -3.12
C ARG A 184 -0.08 1.52 -3.28
N ASP A 185 -0.48 1.86 -4.50
CA ASP A 185 -1.10 3.16 -4.83
C ASP A 185 -2.63 3.13 -4.62
N VAL A 186 -3.28 4.29 -4.79
CA VAL A 186 -4.75 4.42 -4.72
C VAL A 186 -5.50 3.66 -5.81
N HIS A 187 -4.82 3.08 -6.79
CA HIS A 187 -5.41 2.20 -7.79
C HIS A 187 -5.26 0.71 -7.40
N GLY A 188 -4.70 0.42 -6.22
CA GLY A 188 -4.42 -0.92 -5.74
C GLY A 188 -3.24 -1.61 -6.44
N ARG A 189 -2.50 -0.88 -7.27
CA ARG A 189 -1.32 -1.40 -7.99
C ARG A 189 -0.10 -1.31 -7.09
N LEU A 190 0.88 -2.16 -7.34
CA LEU A 190 2.18 -2.04 -6.69
C LEU A 190 2.82 -0.71 -7.10
N ALA A 191 3.11 0.16 -6.13
CA ALA A 191 3.86 1.40 -6.32
C ALA A 191 5.35 1.17 -6.09
N ALA A 192 5.69 0.38 -5.06
CA ALA A 192 7.06 0.12 -4.66
C ALA A 192 7.19 -1.15 -3.82
N VAL A 193 8.43 -1.58 -3.63
CA VAL A 193 8.79 -2.60 -2.64
C VAL A 193 9.81 -2.02 -1.68
N LEU A 194 9.50 -2.10 -0.39
CA LEU A 194 10.44 -1.81 0.70
C LEU A 194 11.14 -3.12 1.08
N ASP A 195 12.45 -3.07 1.24
CA ASP A 195 13.28 -4.23 1.56
C ASP A 195 14.29 -3.88 2.65
N ILE A 196 14.50 -4.81 3.58
CA ILE A 196 15.63 -4.82 4.51
C ILE A 196 16.49 -6.01 4.14
N THR A 197 17.77 -5.76 3.94
CA THR A 197 18.73 -6.81 3.58
C THR A 197 19.97 -6.75 4.46
N VAL A 198 20.51 -7.92 4.79
CA VAL A 198 21.82 -8.12 5.43
C VAL A 198 22.68 -9.05 4.58
N GLU A 199 24.00 -8.96 4.77
CA GLU A 199 25.00 -9.81 4.13
C GLU A 199 25.82 -10.52 5.20
N ALA A 200 26.14 -11.80 4.97
CA ALA A 200 26.96 -12.71 5.79
C ALA A 200 26.43 -13.04 7.18
N ARG A 201 25.61 -12.18 7.81
CA ARG A 201 25.06 -12.37 9.15
C ARG A 201 23.53 -12.30 9.13
N PRO A 202 22.86 -13.16 9.91
CA PRO A 202 21.40 -13.11 10.00
C PRO A 202 20.93 -11.86 10.75
N PHE A 203 19.66 -11.50 10.56
CA PHE A 203 19.05 -10.45 11.35
C PHE A 203 19.07 -10.75 12.85
N GLY A 204 19.43 -9.75 13.66
CA GLY A 204 19.33 -9.81 15.13
C GLY A 204 17.94 -9.46 15.67
N PHE A 205 16.95 -9.26 14.80
CA PHE A 205 15.58 -8.83 15.10
C PHE A 205 14.62 -9.39 14.04
N ASP A 206 13.31 -9.24 14.26
CA ASP A 206 12.30 -9.64 13.29
C ASP A 206 12.17 -8.63 12.14
N ALA A 207 13.01 -8.80 11.12
CA ALA A 207 13.04 -7.94 9.94
C ALA A 207 11.74 -7.99 9.11
N ALA A 208 11.04 -9.14 9.10
CA ALA A 208 9.79 -9.28 8.36
C ALA A 208 8.68 -8.43 8.98
N SER A 209 8.55 -8.45 10.30
CA SER A 209 7.59 -7.59 11.00
C SER A 209 7.95 -6.10 10.86
N MET A 210 9.25 -5.76 10.94
CA MET A 210 9.70 -4.37 10.79
C MET A 210 9.44 -3.82 9.38
N VAL A 211 9.81 -4.55 8.33
CA VAL A 211 9.59 -4.10 6.94
C VAL A 211 8.09 -4.00 6.63
N ALA A 212 7.27 -4.93 7.10
CA ALA A 212 5.82 -4.89 6.91
C ALA A 212 5.18 -3.68 7.60
N LEU A 213 5.62 -3.34 8.81
CA LEU A 213 5.16 -2.17 9.55
C LEU A 213 5.47 -0.88 8.78
N TYR A 214 6.73 -0.67 8.41
CA TYR A 214 7.15 0.54 7.70
C TYR A 214 6.54 0.64 6.30
N ALA A 215 6.45 -0.46 5.55
CA ALA A 215 5.78 -0.48 4.27
C ALA A 215 4.30 -0.08 4.40
N THR A 216 3.61 -0.56 5.44
CA THR A 216 2.22 -0.16 5.72
C THR A 216 2.10 1.33 6.06
N THR A 217 3.03 1.87 6.85
CA THR A 217 3.05 3.31 7.18
C THR A 217 3.26 4.16 5.93
N ILE A 218 4.20 3.77 5.07
CA ILE A 218 4.49 4.46 3.81
C ILE A 218 3.30 4.35 2.85
N GLU A 219 2.70 3.17 2.71
CA GLU A 219 1.47 2.94 1.92
C GLU A 219 0.34 3.84 2.40
N ASN A 220 0.05 3.90 3.70
CA ASN A 220 -0.98 4.76 4.24
C ASN A 220 -0.72 6.24 3.91
N ARG A 221 0.53 6.71 4.01
CA ARG A 221 0.88 8.09 3.65
C ARG A 221 0.73 8.35 2.15
N LEU A 222 1.15 7.40 1.32
CA LEU A 222 1.01 7.50 -0.13
C LEU A 222 -0.47 7.55 -0.55
N LEU A 223 -1.30 6.67 0.01
CA LEU A 223 -2.74 6.63 -0.23
C LEU A 223 -3.39 7.97 0.14
N LEU A 224 -3.01 8.55 1.28
CA LEU A 224 -3.48 9.88 1.66
C LEU A 224 -2.98 10.95 0.69
N ALA A 225 -1.70 10.97 0.31
CA ALA A 225 -1.16 11.96 -0.62
C ALA A 225 -1.87 11.93 -1.99
N GLN A 226 -2.22 10.73 -2.47
CA GLN A 226 -2.89 10.50 -3.75
C GLN A 226 -4.42 10.59 -3.70
N SER A 227 -4.99 11.02 -2.57
CA SER A 227 -6.44 11.10 -2.35
C SER A 227 -7.02 12.49 -2.48
N ALA A 228 -6.39 13.35 -3.28
CA ALA A 228 -6.97 14.62 -3.68
C ALA A 228 -8.39 14.43 -4.24
N ASP A 229 -9.32 15.27 -3.81
CA ASP A 229 -10.75 15.23 -4.18
C ASP A 229 -11.51 13.98 -3.74
N ARG A 230 -10.96 13.20 -2.80
CA ARG A 230 -11.62 12.02 -2.22
C ARG A 230 -12.07 12.29 -0.80
N LEU A 231 -13.17 11.66 -0.41
CA LEU A 231 -13.55 11.52 0.98
C LEU A 231 -12.78 10.35 1.58
N VAL A 232 -11.82 10.64 2.45
CA VAL A 232 -11.03 9.61 3.15
C VAL A 232 -11.74 9.19 4.42
N LEU A 233 -12.01 7.89 4.54
CA LEU A 233 -12.52 7.28 5.75
C LEU A 233 -11.36 6.61 6.50
N ARG A 234 -11.16 6.99 7.76
CA ARG A 234 -10.24 6.34 8.69
C ARG A 234 -11.08 5.61 9.72
N PHE A 235 -10.90 4.30 9.86
CA PHE A 235 -11.73 3.51 10.76
C PHE A 235 -10.97 2.37 11.42
N GLN A 236 -11.43 1.94 12.59
CA GLN A 236 -10.87 0.79 13.29
C GLN A 236 -11.81 0.31 14.41
N ALA A 237 -11.71 -0.96 14.82
CA ALA A 237 -12.51 -1.52 15.92
C ALA A 237 -12.28 -0.82 17.28
N SER A 238 -11.10 -0.22 17.46
CA SER A 238 -10.73 0.56 18.65
C SER A 238 -10.26 1.97 18.25
N PRO A 239 -10.69 3.03 18.95
CA PRO A 239 -10.33 4.41 18.59
C PRO A 239 -8.83 4.68 18.80
N GLY A 240 -8.19 3.98 19.74
CA GLY A 240 -6.75 4.12 20.02
C GLY A 240 -5.84 3.60 18.90
N LEU A 241 -6.39 2.89 17.92
CA LEU A 241 -5.65 2.40 16.76
C LEU A 241 -5.74 3.34 15.55
N LEU A 242 -6.61 4.37 15.59
CA LEU A 242 -6.68 5.39 14.55
C LEU A 242 -5.40 6.22 14.54
N GLY A 243 -4.83 6.48 13.35
CA GLY A 243 -3.54 7.16 13.24
C GLY A 243 -2.32 6.28 13.48
N THR A 244 -2.50 4.99 13.74
CA THR A 244 -1.42 4.01 13.76
C THR A 244 -1.31 3.31 12.40
N PRO A 245 -0.22 2.59 12.10
CA PRO A 245 -0.13 1.78 10.88
C PRO A 245 -1.22 0.70 10.76
N LEU A 246 -1.87 0.34 11.87
CA LEU A 246 -2.97 -0.63 11.89
C LEU A 246 -4.32 -0.02 11.50
N GLU A 247 -4.43 1.28 11.28
CA GLU A 247 -5.69 1.91 10.91
C GLU A 247 -6.20 1.40 9.55
N ALA A 248 -7.51 1.25 9.42
CA ALA A 248 -8.13 1.03 8.13
C ALA A 248 -8.39 2.38 7.44
N LEU A 249 -8.12 2.40 6.14
CA LEU A 249 -8.32 3.55 5.27
C LEU A 249 -9.19 3.16 4.07
N ALA A 250 -10.07 4.06 3.66
CA ALA A 250 -10.81 3.98 2.41
C ALA A 250 -10.86 5.35 1.72
N GLY A 251 -10.80 5.35 0.39
CA GLY A 251 -11.11 6.53 -0.42
C GLY A 251 -12.45 6.38 -1.09
N VAL A 252 -13.32 7.36 -0.89
CA VAL A 252 -14.64 7.42 -1.52
C VAL A 252 -14.64 8.53 -2.57
N GLY A 253 -15.05 8.17 -3.78
CA GLY A 253 -15.22 9.05 -4.92
C GLY A 253 -16.40 10.02 -4.78
N PRO A 254 -16.48 11.02 -5.67
CA PRO A 254 -17.56 12.02 -5.66
C PRO A 254 -18.95 11.42 -5.94
N ASP A 255 -19.00 10.25 -6.58
CA ASP A 255 -20.21 9.48 -6.88
C ASP A 255 -20.63 8.53 -5.75
N GLY A 256 -19.87 8.48 -4.65
CA GLY A 256 -20.11 7.56 -3.54
C GLY A 256 -19.49 6.18 -3.72
N SER A 257 -18.69 5.95 -4.76
CA SER A 257 -17.97 4.69 -4.93
C SER A 257 -16.74 4.59 -4.01
N VAL A 258 -16.52 3.44 -3.38
CA VAL A 258 -15.30 3.10 -2.64
C VAL A 258 -14.24 2.72 -3.66
N GLU A 259 -13.40 3.67 -4.02
CA GLU A 259 -12.40 3.52 -5.07
C GLU A 259 -11.16 2.75 -4.59
N TRP A 260 -10.78 2.90 -3.31
CA TRP A 260 -9.65 2.15 -2.75
C TRP A 260 -9.81 1.86 -1.26
N LEU A 261 -9.09 0.81 -0.83
CA LEU A 261 -8.97 0.37 0.56
C LEU A 261 -7.53 -0.06 0.82
N ASN A 262 -6.98 0.31 1.97
CA ASN A 262 -5.74 -0.30 2.42
C ASN A 262 -6.00 -1.75 2.90
N ALA A 263 -4.92 -2.49 3.17
CA ALA A 263 -5.04 -3.89 3.59
C ALA A 263 -5.85 -4.07 4.89
N ALA A 264 -5.74 -3.14 5.84
CA ALA A 264 -6.52 -3.16 7.07
C ALA A 264 -8.02 -2.92 6.81
N GLY A 265 -8.37 -1.98 5.93
CA GLY A 265 -9.76 -1.72 5.54
C GLY A 265 -10.40 -2.89 4.84
N ALA A 266 -9.68 -3.54 3.92
CA ALA A 266 -10.14 -4.77 3.29
C ALA A 266 -10.43 -5.88 4.32
N ARG A 267 -9.60 -6.03 5.36
CA ARG A 267 -9.83 -7.02 6.43
C ARG A 267 -11.06 -6.72 7.29
N LEU A 268 -11.28 -5.46 7.66
CA LEU A 268 -12.42 -5.07 8.51
C LEU A 268 -13.75 -5.09 7.77
N ILE A 269 -13.76 -4.67 6.51
CA ILE A 269 -14.94 -4.73 5.65
C ILE A 269 -15.27 -6.19 5.33
N GLY A 270 -14.25 -7.02 5.14
CA GLY A 270 -14.39 -8.43 4.79
C GLY A 270 -14.51 -8.63 3.28
N ARG A 271 -15.31 -9.62 2.87
CA ARG A 271 -15.49 -9.95 1.44
C ARG A 271 -16.28 -8.84 0.73
N LEU A 272 -15.57 -8.08 -0.10
CA LEU A 272 -16.20 -7.20 -1.09
C LEU A 272 -16.78 -8.06 -2.23
N PRO A 273 -17.83 -7.57 -2.92
CA PRO A 273 -18.29 -8.19 -4.15
C PRO A 273 -17.15 -8.29 -5.18
N GLU A 274 -16.97 -9.45 -5.81
CA GLU A 274 -15.94 -9.68 -6.82
C GLU A 274 -16.17 -8.83 -8.09
N SER A 275 -17.39 -8.34 -8.29
CA SER A 275 -17.77 -7.53 -9.45
C SER A 275 -18.89 -6.54 -9.09
N GLY A 276 -18.86 -5.36 -9.72
CA GLY A 276 -19.86 -4.31 -9.57
C GLY A 276 -19.36 -3.05 -8.85
N PRO A 277 -20.16 -1.96 -8.87
CA PRO A 277 -19.80 -0.72 -8.19
C PRO A 277 -19.72 -0.96 -6.68
N ARG A 278 -18.61 -0.53 -6.07
CA ARG A 278 -18.41 -0.59 -4.62
C ARG A 278 -19.07 0.60 -3.95
N ASP A 279 -20.40 0.65 -4.00
CA ASP A 279 -21.14 1.72 -3.34
C ASP A 279 -20.82 1.77 -1.84
N VAL A 280 -20.51 2.97 -1.34
CA VAL A 280 -20.18 3.20 0.06
C VAL A 280 -21.31 2.76 0.99
N GLU A 281 -22.57 2.85 0.57
CA GLU A 281 -23.70 2.38 1.38
C GLU A 281 -23.66 0.87 1.58
N ARG A 282 -23.32 0.11 0.53
CA ARG A 282 -23.19 -1.35 0.60
C ARG A 282 -21.99 -1.81 1.41
N VAL A 283 -20.92 -1.01 1.41
CA VAL A 283 -19.66 -1.37 2.08
C VAL A 283 -19.67 -0.95 3.55
N PHE A 284 -20.11 0.27 3.83
CA PHE A 284 -20.06 0.89 5.16
C PHE A 284 -21.41 0.91 5.87
N GLY A 285 -22.52 0.59 5.21
CA GLY A 285 -23.87 0.70 5.80
C GLY A 285 -24.30 2.16 6.02
N LEU A 286 -23.65 3.10 5.36
CA LEU A 286 -23.86 4.55 5.52
C LEU A 286 -23.92 5.21 4.15
N ASP A 287 -24.91 6.07 3.95
CA ASP A 287 -25.00 6.89 2.75
C ASP A 287 -23.90 7.97 2.71
N LEU A 288 -23.59 8.46 1.50
CA LEU A 288 -22.58 9.49 1.29
C LEU A 288 -22.89 10.77 2.09
N ARG A 289 -24.16 11.13 2.23
CA ARG A 289 -24.60 12.33 2.97
C ARG A 289 -24.23 12.24 4.45
N THR A 290 -24.41 11.07 5.06
CA THR A 290 -24.05 10.81 6.46
C THR A 290 -22.55 10.87 6.65
N LEU A 291 -21.78 10.29 5.73
CA LEU A 291 -20.31 10.35 5.78
C LEU A 291 -19.79 11.79 5.62
N LEU A 292 -20.39 12.60 4.76
CA LEU A 292 -20.06 14.03 4.62
C LEU A 292 -20.40 14.83 5.89
N ARG A 293 -21.48 14.49 6.60
CA ARG A 293 -21.80 15.08 7.91
C ARG A 293 -20.77 14.68 8.97
N LEU A 294 -20.32 13.42 8.97
CA LEU A 294 -19.25 12.94 9.84
C LEU A 294 -17.93 13.67 9.57
N GLY A 295 -17.66 14.01 8.31
CA GLY A 295 -16.49 14.79 7.90
C GLY A 295 -16.37 16.17 8.54
N ARG A 296 -17.45 16.69 9.13
CA ARG A 296 -17.44 17.97 9.87
C ARG A 296 -16.96 17.82 11.31
N ARG A 297 -16.92 16.60 11.86
CA ARG A 297 -16.52 16.32 13.24
C ARG A 297 -15.05 15.92 13.29
N ASP A 298 -14.33 16.33 14.34
CA ASP A 298 -12.94 15.86 14.56
C ASP A 298 -12.88 14.47 15.20
N ALA A 299 -13.83 14.21 16.08
CA ALA A 299 -13.87 12.98 16.86
C ALA A 299 -14.42 11.83 16.01
N ALA A 300 -13.73 10.70 16.07
CA ALA A 300 -14.24 9.45 15.52
C ALA A 300 -15.59 9.10 16.16
N GLN A 301 -16.52 8.62 15.35
CA GLN A 301 -17.86 8.24 15.79
C GLN A 301 -18.00 6.72 15.71
N PRO A 302 -18.68 6.08 16.67
CA PRO A 302 -19.04 4.67 16.54
C PRO A 302 -20.06 4.51 15.42
N VAL A 303 -19.77 3.60 14.49
CA VAL A 303 -20.64 3.22 13.37
C VAL A 303 -20.66 1.71 13.24
N ARG A 304 -21.68 1.18 12.57
CA ARG A 304 -21.78 -0.25 12.25
C ARG A 304 -21.58 -0.41 10.75
N LEU A 305 -20.57 -1.19 10.35
CA LEU A 305 -20.37 -1.55 8.95
C LEU A 305 -21.53 -2.40 8.44
N ALA A 306 -21.65 -2.53 7.11
CA ALA A 306 -22.66 -3.39 6.50
C ALA A 306 -22.54 -4.87 6.94
N SER A 307 -21.33 -5.31 7.30
CA SER A 307 -21.06 -6.63 7.88
C SER A 307 -21.59 -6.81 9.32
N GLY A 308 -22.11 -5.76 9.96
CA GLY A 308 -22.52 -5.75 11.36
C GLY A 308 -21.39 -5.43 12.34
N LEU A 309 -20.13 -5.37 11.89
CA LEU A 309 -18.98 -5.04 12.74
C LEU A 309 -19.05 -3.57 13.21
N GLY A 310 -18.92 -3.35 14.52
CA GLY A 310 -18.80 -2.01 15.10
C GLY A 310 -17.38 -1.47 14.93
N VAL A 311 -17.26 -0.25 14.41
CA VAL A 311 -15.99 0.46 14.24
C VAL A 311 -16.11 1.92 14.66
N TRP A 312 -14.99 2.52 15.03
CA TRP A 312 -14.84 3.95 15.18
C TRP A 312 -14.41 4.52 13.85
N LEU A 313 -15.20 5.43 13.26
CA LEU A 313 -14.97 6.01 11.95
C LEU A 313 -14.81 7.53 12.03
N ARG A 314 -13.83 8.03 11.30
CA ARG A 314 -13.61 9.45 11.03
C ARG A 314 -13.52 9.65 9.53
N ALA A 315 -14.38 10.50 8.98
CA ALA A 315 -14.31 10.91 7.58
C ALA A 315 -13.57 12.25 7.46
N ARG A 316 -12.85 12.47 6.36
CA ARG A 316 -12.25 13.76 6.05
C ARG A 316 -12.20 13.94 4.53
N LEU A 317 -12.75 15.05 4.05
CA LEU A 317 -12.62 15.42 2.64
C LEU A 317 -11.24 16.03 2.42
N GLN A 318 -10.49 15.50 1.47
CA GLN A 318 -9.14 15.97 1.19
C GLN A 318 -9.17 16.95 0.01
N ALA A 319 -8.90 18.23 0.29
CA ALA A 319 -8.81 19.25 -0.75
C ALA A 319 -7.54 19.09 -1.60
N PRO A 320 -7.56 19.53 -2.87
CA PRO A 320 -6.37 19.59 -3.73
C PRO A 320 -5.18 20.35 -3.09
N ASP A 321 -5.48 21.34 -2.24
CA ASP A 321 -4.48 22.22 -1.61
C ASP A 321 -4.14 21.80 -0.17
N GLY A 322 -4.61 20.63 0.30
CA GLY A 322 -4.46 20.18 1.69
C GLY A 322 -5.29 20.97 2.72
N VAL A 323 -6.14 21.90 2.26
CA VAL A 323 -7.01 22.74 3.09
C VAL A 323 -8.22 21.95 3.61
N ASP A 324 -8.50 22.06 4.90
CA ASP A 324 -9.58 21.34 5.56
C ASP A 324 -10.94 22.01 5.32
N PHE A 325 -11.79 21.42 4.47
CA PHE A 325 -13.12 21.94 4.10
C PHE A 325 -14.21 21.72 5.17
N ARG A 326 -13.86 21.73 6.46
CA ARG A 326 -14.81 21.58 7.60
C ARG A 326 -15.99 22.54 7.55
N HIS A 327 -15.84 23.67 6.83
CA HIS A 327 -16.77 24.79 6.81
C HIS A 327 -17.36 25.14 5.43
N ALA A 328 -16.98 24.47 4.35
CA ALA A 328 -17.30 24.94 2.98
C ALA A 328 -18.61 24.41 2.38
N VAL A 329 -19.37 23.59 3.10
CA VAL A 329 -20.64 23.05 2.60
C VAL A 329 -21.76 23.42 3.56
N GLY A 330 -22.32 24.61 3.38
CA GLY A 330 -23.53 25.05 4.06
C GLY A 330 -24.79 24.45 3.43
N VAL A 331 -25.04 23.14 3.65
CA VAL A 331 -26.41 22.63 3.54
C VAL A 331 -27.13 23.05 4.80
N THR A 332 -28.13 23.91 4.66
CA THR A 332 -29.11 24.21 5.69
C THR A 332 -29.73 22.91 6.18
N ALA A 333 -29.36 22.49 7.38
CA ALA A 333 -29.95 21.34 8.02
C ALA A 333 -31.38 21.70 8.44
N ALA A 334 -32.38 20.98 7.93
CA ALA A 334 -33.62 20.85 8.65
C ALA A 334 -33.32 20.15 10.00
N PRO A 335 -33.82 20.66 11.13
CA PRO A 335 -33.53 20.08 12.43
C PRO A 335 -34.29 18.75 12.58
N GLY A 336 -33.56 17.68 12.86
CA GLY A 336 -34.13 16.40 13.32
C GLY A 336 -33.81 15.19 12.45
N THR A 337 -32.58 14.68 12.54
CA THR A 337 -32.35 13.23 12.41
C THR A 337 -31.04 12.89 13.10
N SER A 338 -31.14 12.28 14.28
CA SER A 338 -30.03 11.73 15.05
C SER A 338 -29.38 10.57 14.30
N ILE A 339 -28.06 10.43 14.44
CA ILE A 339 -27.35 9.19 14.11
C ILE A 339 -27.91 8.12 15.06
N PRO A 340 -28.38 6.95 14.59
CA PRO A 340 -28.94 5.95 15.48
C PRO A 340 -27.88 5.49 16.49
N ALA A 341 -28.18 5.71 17.77
CA ALA A 341 -27.44 5.11 18.87
C ALA A 341 -27.66 3.59 18.85
N ILE A 342 -26.67 2.84 19.35
CA ILE A 342 -26.76 1.38 19.47
C ILE A 342 -27.81 1.05 20.54
N GLU A 343 -29.00 0.60 20.13
CA GLU A 343 -29.98 -0.14 20.94
C GLU A 343 -30.76 -1.13 20.04
N PRO A 344 -31.28 -2.25 20.59
CA PRO A 344 -31.69 -3.44 19.82
C PRO A 344 -33.06 -3.33 19.13
N LEU A 345 -33.24 -4.17 18.09
CA LEU A 345 -34.36 -4.31 17.14
C LEU A 345 -35.77 -3.90 17.61
N LEU A 346 -36.53 -3.23 16.72
CA LEU A 346 -37.79 -3.70 16.09
C LEU A 346 -38.29 -2.70 14.98
N SER A 347 -38.78 -3.27 13.86
CA SER A 347 -39.53 -2.80 12.65
C SER A 347 -40.13 -1.36 12.54
N ASP A 348 -40.50 -0.72 11.40
CA ASP A 348 -40.80 -1.08 9.98
C ASP A 348 -40.87 0.21 9.07
N SER A 349 -40.48 0.12 7.77
CA SER A 349 -40.81 0.85 6.49
C SER A 349 -41.35 2.33 6.39
N PRO A 350 -41.43 3.02 5.19
CA PRO A 350 -40.67 2.99 3.90
C PRO A 350 -40.17 4.39 3.39
N ALA A 351 -39.43 4.42 2.27
CA ALA A 351 -38.78 5.60 1.64
C ALA A 351 -39.61 6.34 0.56
N PRO A 352 -39.25 7.60 0.18
CA PRO A 352 -39.58 8.13 -1.15
C PRO A 352 -38.41 8.75 -1.95
N ALA A 353 -38.44 8.39 -3.25
CA ALA A 353 -38.10 9.07 -4.51
C ALA A 353 -36.95 10.10 -4.63
N VAL A 354 -36.10 9.83 -5.62
CA VAL A 354 -34.93 10.61 -6.09
C VAL A 354 -35.37 11.69 -7.08
N ALA A 355 -34.86 12.93 -6.89
CA ALA A 355 -34.90 13.99 -7.89
C ALA A 355 -33.48 14.49 -8.22
N ASP A 356 -33.29 14.81 -9.49
CA ASP A 356 -32.06 14.88 -10.30
C ASP A 356 -31.10 16.07 -10.03
N ASP A 357 -31.07 16.61 -8.80
CA ASP A 357 -30.19 17.75 -8.44
C ASP A 357 -28.80 17.29 -7.93
N GLY A 358 -28.52 15.98 -8.01
CA GLY A 358 -27.52 15.26 -7.20
C GLY A 358 -26.04 15.49 -7.48
N THR A 359 -25.65 16.34 -8.42
CA THR A 359 -24.22 16.51 -8.74
C THR A 359 -23.55 17.56 -7.84
N LEU A 360 -22.32 17.30 -7.40
CA LEU A 360 -21.50 18.27 -6.66
C LEU A 360 -21.31 19.58 -7.44
N ARG A 361 -21.32 19.50 -8.79
CA ARG A 361 -21.21 20.64 -9.70
C ARG A 361 -22.48 21.51 -9.67
N GLY A 362 -23.67 20.91 -9.69
CA GLY A 362 -24.96 21.61 -9.60
C GLY A 362 -25.15 22.35 -8.28
N HIS A 363 -24.88 21.66 -7.15
CA HIS A 363 -24.96 22.27 -5.83
C HIS A 363 -23.94 23.40 -5.62
N SER A 364 -22.71 23.25 -6.13
CA SER A 364 -21.71 24.32 -6.06
C SER A 364 -22.09 25.55 -6.89
N ARG A 365 -22.80 25.37 -8.01
CA ARG A 365 -23.27 26.48 -8.85
C ARG A 365 -24.37 27.27 -8.13
N LYS A 366 -25.39 26.56 -7.66
CA LYS A 366 -26.53 27.14 -6.94
C LYS A 366 -26.10 27.95 -5.71
N LEU A 367 -25.15 27.44 -4.92
CA LEU A 367 -24.65 28.15 -3.74
C LEU A 367 -23.93 29.46 -4.08
N ILE A 368 -23.17 29.50 -5.19
CA ILE A 368 -22.49 30.71 -5.64
C ILE A 368 -23.50 31.72 -6.18
N GLU A 369 -24.49 31.27 -6.95
CA GLU A 369 -25.58 32.10 -7.47
C GLU A 369 -26.42 32.71 -6.33
N GLU A 370 -26.82 31.91 -5.34
CA GLU A 370 -27.59 32.36 -4.16
C GLU A 370 -26.78 33.34 -3.29
N THR A 371 -25.49 33.09 -3.10
CA THR A 371 -24.61 33.98 -2.30
C THR A 371 -24.37 35.31 -3.02
N LEU A 372 -24.22 35.29 -4.35
CA LEU A 372 -24.13 36.50 -5.17
C LEU A 372 -25.44 37.28 -5.12
N ALA A 373 -26.59 36.62 -5.27
CA ALA A 373 -27.91 37.26 -5.17
C ALA A 373 -28.11 37.92 -3.80
N THR A 374 -27.75 37.24 -2.72
CA THR A 374 -27.83 37.76 -1.33
C THR A 374 -26.95 38.99 -1.12
N HIS A 375 -25.87 39.14 -1.89
CA HIS A 375 -24.94 40.28 -1.81
C HIS A 375 -25.07 41.26 -2.98
N GLY A 376 -26.20 41.24 -3.70
CA GLY A 376 -26.47 42.16 -4.82
C GLY A 376 -25.43 42.09 -5.94
N GLY A 377 -24.88 40.91 -6.20
CA GLY A 377 -23.82 40.69 -7.18
C GLY A 377 -22.42 41.12 -6.73
N ASN A 378 -22.23 41.55 -5.47
CA ASN A 378 -20.93 41.97 -4.98
C ASN A 378 -19.98 40.79 -4.76
N ILE A 379 -19.15 40.51 -5.77
CA ILE A 379 -18.17 39.42 -5.83
C ILE A 379 -17.22 39.43 -4.63
N SER A 380 -16.81 40.59 -4.13
CA SER A 380 -15.86 40.67 -3.01
C SER A 380 -16.51 40.28 -1.67
N HIS A 381 -17.79 40.60 -1.48
CA HIS A 381 -18.56 40.17 -0.32
C HIS A 381 -18.94 38.69 -0.41
N ALA A 382 -19.42 38.24 -1.57
CA ALA A 382 -19.74 36.83 -1.82
C ALA A 382 -18.51 35.93 -1.61
N ALA A 383 -17.33 36.32 -2.13
CA ALA A 383 -16.09 35.59 -1.92
C ALA A 383 -15.68 35.53 -0.44
N ARG A 384 -15.89 36.62 0.31
CA ARG A 384 -15.61 36.65 1.76
C ARG A 384 -16.54 35.75 2.56
N GLN A 385 -17.84 35.74 2.21
CA GLN A 385 -18.84 34.88 2.85
C GLN A 385 -18.59 33.40 2.54
N LEU A 386 -18.26 33.09 1.29
CA LEU A 386 -17.88 31.75 0.83
C LEU A 386 -16.46 31.36 1.28
N ARG A 387 -15.71 32.28 1.90
CA ARG A 387 -14.32 32.11 2.36
C ARG A 387 -13.39 31.58 1.27
N VAL A 388 -13.59 32.04 0.04
CA VAL A 388 -12.73 31.76 -1.11
C VAL A 388 -12.07 33.05 -1.59
N SER A 389 -10.97 32.94 -2.33
CA SER A 389 -10.37 34.13 -2.94
C SER A 389 -11.28 34.72 -4.02
N ARG A 390 -11.22 36.05 -4.23
CA ARG A 390 -11.94 36.71 -5.33
C ARG A 390 -11.59 36.08 -6.69
N GLY A 391 -10.32 35.74 -6.89
CA GLY A 391 -9.83 35.08 -8.11
C GLY A 391 -10.43 33.69 -8.33
N THR A 392 -10.75 32.97 -7.25
CA THR A 392 -11.42 31.66 -7.30
C THR A 392 -12.87 31.80 -7.78
N LEU A 393 -13.60 32.81 -7.29
CA LEU A 393 -14.99 33.08 -7.69
C LEU A 393 -15.06 33.51 -9.17
N TYR A 394 -14.16 34.40 -9.61
CA TYR A 394 -14.09 34.87 -11.00
C TYR A 394 -13.81 33.75 -12.00
N ARG A 395 -12.95 32.80 -11.63
CA ARG A 395 -12.60 31.68 -12.51
C ARG A 395 -13.77 30.73 -12.72
N ARG A 396 -14.57 30.47 -11.68
CA ARG A 396 -15.77 29.63 -11.75
C ARG A 396 -16.89 30.30 -12.55
N LEU A 397 -17.15 31.59 -12.33
CA LEU A 397 -18.13 32.34 -13.12
C LEU A 397 -17.78 32.37 -14.61
N ARG A 398 -16.49 32.56 -14.95
CA ARG A 398 -16.02 32.49 -16.34
C ARG A 398 -16.13 31.10 -16.95
N SER A 399 -15.85 30.04 -16.18
CA SER A 399 -16.03 28.67 -16.70
C SER A 399 -17.48 28.33 -17.01
N TRP A 400 -18.46 28.93 -16.30
CA TRP A 400 -19.88 28.72 -16.59
C TRP A 400 -20.38 29.51 -17.80
N GLN A 401 -19.81 30.69 -18.05
CA GLN A 401 -20.07 31.45 -19.29
C GLN A 401 -19.49 30.79 -20.54
N GLN A 402 -18.48 29.93 -20.38
CA GLN A 402 -17.90 29.14 -21.48
C GLN A 402 -18.65 27.83 -21.73
N ASP A 403 -19.30 27.28 -20.69
CA ASP A 403 -20.13 26.06 -20.77
C ASP A 403 -21.55 26.34 -21.32
N ASP A 404 -21.93 27.60 -21.56
CA ASP A 404 -23.25 28.02 -22.04
C ASP A 404 -23.16 28.96 -23.26
N PRO A 405 -22.97 28.43 -24.49
CA PRO A 405 -22.79 29.25 -25.70
C PRO A 405 -24.10 29.72 -26.36
N LEU A 406 -25.25 29.59 -25.70
CA LEU A 406 -26.56 30.03 -26.23
C LEU A 406 -27.43 30.62 -25.13
N GLY A 407 -27.33 31.93 -24.92
CA GLY A 407 -28.27 32.70 -24.10
C GLY A 407 -28.59 34.04 -24.75
N GLU A 408 -29.65 34.06 -25.56
CA GLU A 408 -30.60 35.18 -25.62
C GLU A 408 -31.84 34.80 -24.81
#